data_AF-A0A2G6ZR88-F1
#
_entry.id   AF-A0A2G6ZR88-F1
#
_cell.length_a   1.000
_cell.length_b   1.000
_cell.length_c   1.000
_cell.angle_alpha   90.00
_cell.angle_beta   90.00
_cell.angle_gamma   90.00
#
_symmetry.space_group_name_H-M   'P 1'
#
loop_
_entity.id
_entity.type
_entity.pdbx_description
1 polymer ?
#
loop_
_entity_poly.entity_id
_entity_poly.type
_entity_poly.pdbx_seq_one_letter_code
_entity_poly.pdbx_strand_id
1 'polypeptide(L)' 'MCNLMIENMMKNSISPEDRFLRLPEVLERLTVSRSSFYAGMKTGIFPAPKKLGARTSVWLDSEITEFIRSFYQSK' A
#
# COMPACT_ATOMS: atom_id res chain seq x y z
N MET A 1 2.57 -10.69 -24.81
CA MET A 1 2.63 -9.28 -24.38
C MET A 1 1.29 -8.77 -23.81
N CYS A 2 0.13 -9.14 -24.37
CA CYS A 2 -1.17 -8.70 -23.82
C CYS A 2 -1.60 -9.38 -22.50
N ASN A 3 -1.25 -10.65 -22.25
CA ASN A 3 -1.63 -11.33 -20.99
C ASN A 3 -0.96 -10.73 -19.73
N LEU A 4 0.30 -10.27 -19.84
CA LEU A 4 1.05 -9.73 -18.69
C LEU A 4 0.57 -8.34 -18.26
N MET A 5 -0.02 -7.56 -19.18
CA MET A 5 -0.59 -6.24 -18.88
C MET A 5 -1.96 -6.35 -18.20
N ILE A 6 -2.76 -7.36 -18.54
CA ILE A 6 -4.08 -7.57 -17.93
C ILE A 6 -3.93 -8.08 -16.49
N GLU A 7 -3.02 -9.02 -16.22
CA GLU A 7 -2.79 -9.53 -14.86
C GLU A 7 -2.37 -8.42 -13.87
N ASN A 8 -1.57 -7.45 -14.32
CA ASN A 8 -1.18 -6.31 -13.47
C ASN A 8 -2.28 -5.24 -13.38
N MET A 9 -3.20 -5.13 -14.35
CA MET A 9 -4.34 -4.20 -14.29
C MET A 9 -5.49 -4.69 -13.39
N MET A 10 -5.56 -5.97 -13.03
CA MET A 10 -6.66 -6.54 -12.22
C MET A 10 -6.34 -6.69 -10.72
N LYS A 11 -5.11 -6.43 -10.28
CA LYS A 11 -4.68 -6.58 -8.87
C LYS A 11 -5.14 -5.47 -7.91
N ASN A 12 -5.92 -4.49 -8.40
CA ASN A 12 -6.47 -3.39 -7.62
C ASN A 12 -8.02 -3.44 -7.58
N SER A 13 -8.58 -4.65 -7.48
CA SER A 13 -10.02 -4.79 -7.25
C SER A 13 -10.34 -4.39 -5.82
N ILE A 14 -10.98 -3.23 -5.66
CA ILE A 14 -11.54 -2.76 -4.40
C ILE A 14 -12.52 -3.83 -3.93
N SER A 15 -12.20 -4.53 -2.85
CA SER A 15 -13.13 -5.49 -2.25
C SER A 15 -14.26 -4.73 -1.54
N PRO A 16 -15.49 -5.27 -1.38
CA PRO A 16 -16.52 -4.62 -0.58
C PRO A 16 -16.09 -4.28 0.84
N GLU A 17 -15.14 -5.04 1.40
CA GLU A 17 -14.50 -4.81 2.69
C GLU A 17 -13.26 -3.90 2.65
N ASP A 18 -12.84 -3.41 1.48
CA ASP A 18 -11.70 -2.50 1.40
C ASP A 18 -12.03 -1.17 2.06
N ARG A 19 -11.17 -0.80 3.01
CA ARG A 19 -11.25 0.46 3.73
C ARG A 19 -9.97 1.26 3.56
N PHE A 20 -10.11 2.57 3.68
CA PHE A 20 -8.98 3.47 3.72
C PHE A 20 -8.33 3.45 5.09
N LEU A 21 -7.02 3.22 5.11
CA LEU A 21 -6.18 3.37 6.29
C LEU A 21 -5.54 4.75 6.33
N ARG A 22 -5.50 5.34 7.53
CA ARG A 22 -4.69 6.52 7.83
C ARG A 22 -3.31 6.10 8.28
N LEU A 23 -2.37 7.05 8.25
CA LEU A 23 -0.97 6.78 8.59
C LEU A 23 -0.78 6.01 9.92
N PRO A 24 -1.45 6.35 11.05
CA PRO A 24 -1.27 5.59 12.29
C PRO A 24 -1.59 4.09 12.13
N GLU A 25 -2.66 3.74 11.43
CA GLU A 25 -3.06 2.35 11.20
C GLU A 25 -2.07 1.62 10.29
N VAL A 26 -1.52 2.30 9.28
CA VAL A 26 -0.48 1.75 8.41
C VAL A 26 0.80 1.45 9.21
N LEU A 27 1.20 2.37 10.10
CA LEU A 27 2.39 2.20 10.94
C LEU A 27 2.21 1.07 11.94
N GLU A 28 1.00 0.90 12.49
CA GLU A 28 0.66 -0.23 13.37
C GLU A 28 0.78 -1.57 12.64
N ARG A 29 0.23 -1.67 11.42
CA ARG A 29 0.31 -2.88 10.59
C ARG A 29 1.74 -3.26 10.20
N LEU A 30 2.56 -2.27 9.84
CA LEU A 30 3.93 -2.51 9.40
C LEU A 30 4.93 -2.54 10.55
N THR A 31 4.52 -2.14 11.76
CA THR A 31 5.37 -2.06 12.97
C THR A 31 6.63 -1.21 12.77
N VAL A 32 6.55 -0.15 11.96
CA VAL A 32 7.67 0.75 11.66
C VAL A 32 7.44 2.16 12.20
N SER A 33 8.53 2.88 12.44
CA SER A 33 8.45 4.29 12.79
C SER A 33 7.96 5.14 11.62
N ARG A 34 7.36 6.28 11.92
CA ARG A 34 6.91 7.26 10.92
C ARG A 34 8.04 7.74 10.01
N SER A 35 9.22 7.99 10.56
CA SER A 35 10.38 8.46 9.80
C SER A 35 10.90 7.36 8.86
N SER A 36 11.00 6.12 9.33
CA SER A 36 11.37 4.96 8.51
C SER A 36 10.38 4.76 7.37
N PHE A 37 9.08 4.88 7.64
CA PHE A 37 8.05 4.77 6.61
C PHE A 37 8.22 5.85 5.53
N TYR A 38 8.37 7.12 5.89
CA TYR A 38 8.59 8.17 4.88
C TYR A 38 9.92 8.03 4.13
N ALA A 39 10.98 7.57 4.78
CA ALA A 39 12.25 7.28 4.11
C ALA A 39 12.07 6.16 3.08
N GLY A 40 11.42 5.06 3.45
CA GLY A 40 11.12 3.96 2.55
C GLY A 40 10.15 4.34 1.43
N MET A 41 9.23 5.28 1.65
CA MET A 41 8.40 5.84 0.57
C MET A 41 9.25 6.62 -0.44
N LYS A 42 10.25 7.39 0.02
CA LYS A 42 11.16 8.12 -0.89
C LYS A 42 12.03 7.18 -1.72
N THR A 43 12.43 6.03 -1.15
CA THR A 43 13.23 5.01 -1.86
C THR A 43 12.39 4.04 -2.67
N GLY A 44 11.05 4.19 -2.69
CA GLY A 44 10.14 3.31 -3.43
C GLY A 44 9.94 1.92 -2.79
N ILE A 45 10.36 1.74 -1.53
CA ILE A 45 10.13 0.51 -0.77
C ILE A 45 8.67 0.45 -0.34
N PHE A 46 8.13 1.50 0.28
CA PHE A 46 6.75 1.50 0.81
C PHE A 46 5.74 2.10 -0.18
N PRO A 47 4.46 1.68 -0.12
CA PRO A 47 3.42 2.17 -1.03
C PRO A 47 3.14 3.67 -0.85
N ALA A 48 2.91 4.35 -1.97
CA ALA A 48 2.59 5.78 -2.00
C ALA A 48 1.17 6.07 -1.48
N PRO A 49 0.90 7.26 -0.92
CA PRO A 49 -0.42 7.59 -0.41
C PRO A 49 -1.36 8.00 -1.55
N LYS A 50 -2.63 7.61 -1.44
CA LYS A 50 -3.73 8.18 -2.22
C LYS A 50 -4.25 9.44 -1.53
N LYS A 51 -4.59 10.48 -2.29
CA LYS A 51 -5.13 11.75 -1.75
C LYS A 51 -6.65 11.75 -1.81
N LEU A 52 -7.32 11.87 -0.66
CA LEU A 52 -8.77 12.14 -0.60
C LEU A 52 -9.10 13.64 -0.58
N GLY A 53 -8.10 14.46 -0.28
CA GLY A 53 -8.21 15.92 -0.28
C GLY A 53 -6.85 16.55 -0.01
N ALA A 54 -6.79 17.88 0.03
CA ALA A 54 -5.54 18.62 0.13
C ALA A 54 -4.65 18.18 1.31
N ARG A 55 -5.26 17.81 2.44
CA ARG A 55 -4.56 17.44 3.69
C ARG A 55 -4.70 15.97 4.07
N THR A 56 -5.42 15.18 3.28
CA THR A 56 -5.79 13.81 3.65
C THR A 56 -5.13 12.81 2.71
N SER A 57 -4.11 12.14 3.23
CA SER A 57 -3.48 10.97 2.62
C SER A 57 -4.03 9.68 3.24
N VAL A 58 -4.31 8.69 2.40
CA VAL A 58 -4.79 7.37 2.79
C VAL A 58 -4.12 6.27 1.98
N TRP A 59 -4.21 5.03 2.46
CA TRP A 59 -3.80 3.81 1.76
C TRP A 59 -4.99 2.86 1.73
N LEU A 60 -5.04 1.96 0.75
CA LEU A 60 -6.03 0.87 0.80
C LEU A 60 -5.53 -0.24 1.72
N ASP A 61 -6.43 -0.83 2.51
CA ASP A 61 -6.09 -1.96 3.37
C ASP A 61 -5.55 -3.16 2.57
N SER A 62 -6.20 -3.49 1.44
CA SER A 62 -5.72 -4.51 0.50
C SER A 62 -4.31 -4.25 -0.02
N GLU A 63 -3.99 -3.00 -0.38
CA GLU A 63 -2.68 -2.61 -0.88
C GLU A 63 -1.58 -2.83 0.17
N ILE A 64 -1.82 -2.45 1.43
CA ILE A 64 -0.88 -2.69 2.53
C ILE A 64 -0.74 -4.20 2.78
N THR A 65 -1.84 -4.95 2.69
CA THR A 65 -1.83 -6.41 2.89
C THR A 65 -1.04 -7.13 1.80
N GLU A 66 -1.22 -6.75 0.54
CA GLU A 66 -0.47 -7.30 -0.59
C GLU A 66 1.01 -6.94 -0.51
N PHE A 67 1.34 -5.72 -0.10
CA PHE A 67 2.71 -5.31 0.18
C PHE A 67 3.36 -6.21 1.24
N ILE A 68 2.69 -6.48 2.37
CA ILE A 68 3.21 -7.39 3.39
C ILE A 68 3.44 -8.79 2.78
N ARG A 69 2.47 -9.30 2.02
CA ARG A 69 2.56 -10.61 1.36
C ARG A 69 3.75 -10.70 0.40
N SER A 70 3.98 -9.68 -0.43
CA SER A 70 5.09 -9.67 -1.38
C SER A 70 6.45 -9.66 -0.68
N PHE A 71 6.56 -8.99 0.48
CA PHE A 71 7.79 -9.00 1.28
C PHE A 71 8.11 -10.37 1.89
N TYR A 72 7.10 -11.14 2.27
CA TYR A 72 7.29 -12.51 2.75
C TYR A 72 7.64 -13.49 1.61
N GLN A 73 7.03 -13.34 0.43
CA GLN A 73 7.25 -14.25 -0.70
C GLN A 73 8.59 -14.03 -1.43
N SER A 74 9.18 -12.84 -1.32
CA SER A 74 10.48 -12.51 -1.92
C SER A 74 11.69 -13.00 -1.10
N LYS A 75 11.45 -13.71 0.01
CA LYS A 75 12.47 -14.33 0.86
C LYS A 75 12.45 -15.84 0.70
#